data_AF-A0AB40ABR3-F1
#
_entry.id   AF-A0AB40ABR3-F1
#
_cell.length_a   1.000
_cell.length_b   1.000
_cell.length_c   1.000
_cell.angle_alpha   90.00
_cell.angle_beta   90.00
_cell.angle_gamma   90.00
#
_symmetry.space_group_name_H-M   'P 1'
#
loop_
_entity.id
_entity.type
_entity.pdbx_description
1 polymer ?
#
loop_
_entity_poly.entity_id
_entity_poly.type
_entity_poly.pdbx_seq_one_letter_code
_entity_poly.pdbx_strand_id
1 'polypeptide(L)'
;MKINKIYIILITLGLVHAISLKEPICGLKPKIKRCILPANTPFTFYYYNATTNACQILKKPCEKLVRKFATKAICQKTCQN
;
A
#
# COMPACT_ATOMS: atom_id res chain seq x y z
N MET A 1 -10.91 -38.38 -18.73
CA MET A 1 -10.70 -37.76 -17.41
C MET A 1 -11.67 -36.59 -17.26
N LYS A 2 -12.75 -36.71 -16.46
CA LYS A 2 -13.75 -35.64 -16.26
C LYS A 2 -13.31 -34.79 -15.07
N ILE A 3 -12.86 -33.57 -15.33
CA ILE A 3 -12.53 -32.60 -14.28
C ILE A 3 -13.84 -32.12 -13.64
N ASN A 4 -13.93 -32.27 -12.32
CA ASN A 4 -15.13 -31.92 -11.56
C ASN A 4 -15.30 -30.39 -11.53
N LYS A 5 -16.50 -29.89 -11.89
CA LYS A 5 -16.84 -28.46 -11.87
C LYS A 5 -16.60 -27.82 -10.50
N ILE A 6 -16.80 -28.56 -9.42
CA ILE A 6 -16.52 -28.09 -8.05
C ILE A 6 -15.03 -27.76 -7.89
N TYR A 7 -14.15 -28.58 -8.47
CA TYR A 7 -12.71 -28.39 -8.41
C TYR A 7 -12.27 -27.11 -9.16
N ILE A 8 -12.90 -26.83 -10.32
CA ILE A 8 -12.66 -25.59 -11.07
C ILE A 8 -13.10 -24.38 -10.24
N ILE A 9 -14.27 -24.44 -9.61
CA ILE A 9 -14.78 -23.36 -8.76
C ILE A 9 -13.82 -23.08 -7.60
N LEU A 10 -13.38 -24.12 -6.89
CA LEU A 10 -12.43 -23.97 -5.78
C LEU A 10 -11.09 -23.35 -6.22
N ILE A 11 -10.55 -23.77 -7.36
CA ILE A 11 -9.33 -23.18 -7.92
C ILE A 11 -9.54 -21.71 -8.26
N THR A 12 -10.63 -21.37 -8.97
CA THR A 12 -10.91 -19.97 -9.33
C THR A 12 -11.15 -19.10 -8.09
N LEU A 13 -11.87 -19.60 -7.08
CA LEU A 13 -12.09 -18.88 -5.83
C LEU A 13 -10.76 -18.63 -5.10
N GLY A 14 -9.91 -19.65 -4.99
CA GLY A 14 -8.56 -19.51 -4.40
C GLY A 14 -7.69 -18.49 -5.15
N LEU A 15 -7.77 -18.47 -6.49
CA LEU A 15 -7.02 -17.53 -7.32
C LEU A 15 -7.46 -16.07 -7.10
N VAL A 16 -8.78 -15.83 -6.98
CA VAL A 16 -9.33 -14.48 -6.71
C VAL A 16 -8.83 -13.94 -5.36
N HIS A 17 -8.75 -14.78 -4.33
CA HIS A 17 -8.20 -14.39 -3.03
C HIS A 17 -6.69 -14.08 -3.13
N ALA A 18 -5.93 -14.88 -3.89
CA ALA A 18 -4.49 -14.67 -4.08
C ALA A 18 -4.16 -13.37 -4.84
N ILE A 19 -4.98 -12.97 -5.82
CA ILE A 19 -4.80 -11.70 -6.53
C ILE A 19 -5.08 -10.50 -5.60
N SER A 20 -6.01 -10.65 -4.65
CA SER A 20 -6.31 -9.64 -3.62
C SER A 20 -5.21 -9.52 -2.54
N LEU A 21 -4.42 -10.58 -2.36
CA LEU A 21 -3.23 -10.64 -1.49
C LEU A 21 -1.98 -10.04 -2.12
N LYS A 22 -2.05 -9.48 -3.34
CA LYS A 22 -1.04 -8.52 -3.80
C LYS A 22 -1.29 -7.21 -3.06
N GLU A 23 -0.98 -7.23 -1.77
CA GLU A 23 -1.26 -6.21 -0.77
C GLU A 23 -1.01 -4.83 -1.39
N PRO A 24 -1.99 -3.90 -1.30
CA PRO A 24 -1.77 -2.56 -1.77
C PRO A 24 -0.60 -2.05 -0.95
N ILE A 25 0.52 -1.84 -1.64
CA ILE A 25 1.79 -1.24 -1.22
C ILE A 25 1.59 -0.09 -0.19
N CYS A 26 0.43 0.54 -0.28
CA CYS A 26 -0.14 1.66 0.43
C CYS A 26 -0.44 1.44 1.92
N GLY A 27 -0.86 0.23 2.31
CA GLY A 27 -1.22 -0.10 3.70
C GLY A 27 -0.07 -0.70 4.53
N LEU A 28 1.07 -0.96 3.89
CA LEU A 28 2.21 -1.59 4.53
C LEU A 28 2.78 -0.68 5.63
N LYS A 29 2.95 -1.26 6.83
CA LYS A 29 3.68 -0.66 7.94
C LYS A 29 5.15 -1.10 7.85
N PRO A 30 6.05 -0.29 7.28
CA PRO A 30 7.45 -0.68 7.17
C PRO A 30 8.06 -0.85 8.56
N LYS A 31 8.91 -1.87 8.73
CA LYS A 31 9.80 -1.98 9.89
C LYS A 31 10.92 -0.95 9.76
N ILE A 32 10.69 0.26 10.29
CA ILE A 32 11.68 1.34 10.29
C ILE A 32 12.49 1.25 11.58
N LYS A 33 13.79 0.90 11.49
CA LYS A 33 14.71 0.92 12.65
C LYS A 33 15.03 2.35 13.12
N ARG A 34 15.18 3.28 12.17
CA ARG A 34 15.49 4.69 12.41
C ARG A 34 14.80 5.56 11.37
N CYS A 35 14.15 6.62 11.81
CA CYS A 35 13.62 7.63 10.90
C CYS A 35 14.74 8.62 10.54
N ILE A 36 14.98 8.80 9.24
CA ILE A 36 15.99 9.74 8.72
C ILE A 36 15.24 10.85 8.00
N LEU A 37 15.52 12.10 8.37
CA LEU A 37 15.02 13.29 7.69
C LEU A 37 16.20 14.16 7.25
N PRO A 38 16.16 14.72 6.03
CA PRO A 38 17.15 15.71 5.60
C PRO A 38 17.10 16.92 6.53
N ALA A 39 18.25 17.35 7.06
CA ALA A 39 18.32 18.45 8.03
C ALA A 39 18.03 19.83 7.43
N ASN A 40 18.31 20.04 6.13
CA ASN A 40 18.41 21.37 5.53
C ASN A 40 17.45 21.64 4.36
N THR A 41 16.48 20.76 4.12
CA THR A 41 15.54 20.90 2.99
C THR A 41 14.13 20.57 3.44
N PRO A 42 13.12 21.43 3.15
CA PRO A 42 11.73 21.11 3.44
C PRO A 42 11.30 19.93 2.56
N PHE A 43 11.30 18.72 3.15
CA PHE A 43 10.79 17.53 2.48
C PHE A 43 9.33 17.29 2.86
N THR A 44 8.47 17.23 1.84
CA THR A 44 7.09 16.83 1.99
C THR A 44 6.97 15.36 1.60
N PHE A 45 6.53 14.53 2.55
CA PHE A 45 6.18 13.15 2.26
C PHE A 45 4.66 13.03 2.10
N TYR A 46 4.23 12.06 1.31
CA TYR A 46 2.83 11.68 1.16
C TYR A 46 2.62 10.26 1.66
N TYR A 47 1.42 9.96 2.15
CA TYR A 47 1.02 8.61 2.51
C TYR A 47 -0.43 8.38 2.08
N TYR A 48 -0.78 7.12 1.86
CA TYR A 48 -2.15 6.73 1.58
C TYR A 48 -2.92 6.56 2.88
N ASN A 49 -4.02 7.28 3.03
CA ASN A 49 -4.94 7.15 4.14
C ASN A 49 -6.13 6.29 3.72
N ALA A 50 -6.16 5.05 4.20
CA ALA A 50 -7.23 4.10 3.85
C ALA A 50 -8.61 4.53 4.41
N THR A 51 -8.65 5.26 5.53
CA THR A 51 -9.91 5.74 6.12
C THR A 51 -10.58 6.79 5.25
N THR A 52 -9.79 7.69 4.64
CA THR A 52 -10.31 8.73 3.75
C THR A 52 -10.20 8.37 2.27
N ASN A 53 -9.68 7.17 1.96
CA ASN A 53 -9.38 6.71 0.61
C ASN A 53 -8.57 7.74 -0.20
N ALA A 54 -7.58 8.39 0.43
CA ALA A 54 -6.88 9.54 -0.15
C ALA A 54 -5.38 9.59 0.15
N CYS A 55 -4.60 10.08 -0.83
CA CYS A 55 -3.19 10.43 -0.62
C CYS A 55 -3.05 11.80 0.04
N GLN A 56 -2.53 11.82 1.26
CA GLN A 56 -2.43 13.00 2.12
C GLN A 56 -0.97 13.34 2.44
N ILE A 57 -0.71 14.59 2.79
CA ILE A 57 0.61 15.01 3.28
C ILE A 57 0.86 14.33 4.63
N LEU A 58 2.02 13.71 4.77
CA LEU A 58 2.47 13.08 5.98
C LEU A 58 3.05 14.12 6.93
N LYS A 59 2.20 14.58 7.85
CA LYS A 59 2.64 15.39 9.00
C LYS A 59 3.48 14.53 9.93
N LYS A 60 4.64 15.06 10.36
CA LYS A 60 5.57 14.39 11.28
C LYS A 60 5.97 12.98 10.81
N PRO A 61 6.78 12.86 9.76
CA PRO A 61 7.07 11.59 9.07
C PRO A 61 7.72 10.52 9.94
N CYS A 62 8.24 10.84 11.12
CA CYS A 62 8.82 9.87 12.03
C CYS A 62 7.83 9.27 13.03
N GLU A 63 6.69 9.93 13.28
CA GLU A 63 5.69 9.46 14.27
C GLU A 63 4.75 8.42 13.68
N LYS A 64 4.71 8.26 12.36
CA LYS A 64 3.82 7.30 11.67
C LYS A 64 4.62 6.23 10.92
N LEU A 65 4.34 4.97 11.24
CA LEU A 65 4.81 3.79 10.51
C LEU A 65 3.93 3.54 9.29
N VAL A 66 4.05 4.40 8.30
CA VAL A 66 3.35 4.29 7.02
C VAL A 66 4.35 4.33 5.87
N ARG A 67 3.98 3.76 4.72
CA ARG A 67 4.76 3.96 3.51
C ARG A 67 4.75 5.44 3.12
N LYS A 68 5.93 5.95 2.81
CA LYS A 68 6.18 7.35 2.46
C LYS A 68 6.44 7.45 0.97
N PHE A 69 5.76 8.36 0.31
CA PHE A 69 5.92 8.67 -1.10
C PHE A 69 6.50 10.07 -1.25
N ALA A 70 7.39 10.25 -2.22
CA ALA A 70 8.02 11.55 -2.48
C ALA A 70 7.03 12.57 -3.08
N THR A 71 6.03 12.11 -3.83
CA THR A 71 5.01 12.98 -4.45
C THR A 71 3.61 12.40 -4.28
N LYS A 72 2.60 13.28 -4.32
CA LYS A 72 1.19 12.88 -4.30
C LYS A 72 0.87 11.96 -5.48
N ALA A 73 1.33 12.30 -6.68
CA ALA A 73 1.07 11.54 -7.90
C ALA A 73 1.57 10.08 -7.82
N ILE A 74 2.76 9.85 -7.24
CA ILE A 74 3.27 8.47 -7.04
C ILE A 74 2.38 7.71 -6.07
N CYS A 75 1.95 8.35 -4.97
CA CYS A 75 1.00 7.74 -4.04
C CYS A 75 -0.30 7.36 -4.75
N GLN A 76 -0.90 8.27 -5.53
CA GLN A 76 -2.18 8.03 -6.20
C GLN A 76 -2.06 6.91 -7.23
N LYS A 77 -1.05 6.95 -8.10
CA LYS A 77 -0.78 5.90 -9.09
C LYS A 77 -0.57 4.53 -8.44
N THR A 78 -0.02 4.49 -7.23
CA THR A 78 0.24 3.23 -6.51
C THR A 78 -1.00 2.73 -5.74
N CYS A 79 -1.87 3.63 -5.29
CA CYS A 79 -2.86 3.35 -4.24
C CYS A 79 -4.31 3.62 -4.58
N GLN A 80 -4.58 4.37 -5.64
CA GLN A 80 -5.91 4.79 -6.07
C GLN A 80 -6.11 4.38 -7.53
N ASN A 81 -5.96 3.08 -7.79
CA ASN A 81 -6.15 2.51 -9.12
C ASN A 81 -7.62 2.17 -9.36
#